data_AF-A0A2N1M2G7-F1
#
_entry.id   AF-A0A2N1M2G7-F1
#
_cell.length_a   1.000
_cell.length_b   1.000
_cell.length_c   1.000
_cell.angle_alpha   90.00
_cell.angle_beta   90.00
_cell.angle_gamma   90.00
#
_symmetry.space_group_name_H-M   'P 1'
#
loop_
_entity.id
_entity.type
_entity.pdbx_description
1 polymer ?
#
loop_
_entity_poly.entity_id
_entity_poly.type
_entity_poly.pdbx_seq_one_letter_code
_entity_poly.pdbx_strand_id
1 'polypeptide(L)'
;MVPLRPVMLTWNNIIIEKPIRHSIRYYNEILNLEKFFNLRRNRKYTLDSVEWAITFEFLKENENTLQTNFHTTKRCCYKIKNLIEEIPTVEQRKLINFDIYKDWNVLMRNIIYYSIICLIEKIKEYDIYTLDEAKIIDLFINEPFGEVKVNDNKLTFVDIIKGFFPNLLADFLRQEIKMTKVHILETGVKFLDFVFESTHKIWIDRCDLQQDKEKSLGVTKEDKKLYSYDKNMVKKILIIKSIKR
;
A
#
# COMPACT_ATOMS: atom_id res chain seq x y z
N MET A 1 36.73 32.88 -32.91
CA MET A 1 35.75 32.17 -32.06
C MET A 1 35.11 31.08 -32.89
N VAL A 2 35.35 29.80 -32.57
CA VAL A 2 34.63 28.69 -33.22
C VAL A 2 33.25 28.61 -32.58
N PRO A 3 32.15 28.59 -33.35
CA PRO A 3 30.83 28.42 -32.76
C PRO A 3 30.74 27.00 -32.22
N LEU A 4 30.48 26.86 -30.92
CA LEU A 4 30.10 25.59 -30.31
C LEU A 4 28.87 25.08 -31.06
N ARG A 5 29.02 24.05 -31.90
CA ARG A 5 27.86 23.33 -32.43
C ARG A 5 27.09 22.78 -31.22
N PRO A 6 25.76 22.98 -31.14
CA PRO A 6 24.98 22.32 -30.10
C PRO A 6 25.15 20.82 -30.30
N VAL A 7 25.81 20.17 -29.34
CA VAL A 7 25.95 18.72 -29.32
C VAL A 7 24.56 18.15 -29.08
N MET A 8 23.94 17.62 -30.13
CA MET A 8 22.66 16.92 -30.00
C MET A 8 22.94 15.55 -29.39
N LEU A 9 22.51 15.37 -28.14
CA LEU A 9 22.62 14.09 -27.47
C LEU A 9 21.54 13.15 -27.99
N THR A 10 21.95 11.93 -28.30
CA THR A 10 21.05 10.87 -28.78
C THR A 10 21.09 9.68 -27.83
N TRP A 11 19.94 9.05 -27.61
CA TRP A 11 19.81 7.76 -26.95
C TRP A 11 19.31 6.73 -27.96
N ASN A 12 20.07 5.65 -28.23
CA ASN A 12 19.74 4.67 -29.28
C ASN A 12 19.38 5.30 -30.64
N ASN A 13 20.16 6.30 -31.07
CA ASN A 13 19.92 7.10 -32.29
C ASN A 13 18.65 7.96 -32.29
N ILE A 14 17.98 8.13 -31.14
CA ILE A 14 16.84 9.04 -30.97
C ILE A 14 17.32 10.32 -30.27
N ILE A 15 16.94 11.48 -30.79
CA ILE A 15 17.33 12.78 -30.22
C ILE A 15 16.68 12.97 -28.85
N ILE A 16 17.46 13.37 -27.86
CA ILE A 16 16.96 13.71 -26.53
C ILE A 16 16.47 15.16 -26.55
N GLU A 17 15.16 15.36 -26.68
CA GLU A 17 14.52 16.68 -26.76
C GLU A 17 14.42 17.40 -25.39
N LYS A 18 14.41 16.63 -24.30
CA LYS A 18 14.31 17.15 -22.93
C LYS A 18 15.70 17.36 -22.32
N PRO A 19 15.85 18.24 -21.31
CA PRO A 19 17.11 18.35 -20.59
C PRO A 19 17.53 16.99 -20.02
N ILE A 20 18.82 16.65 -20.15
CA ILE A 20 19.39 15.32 -19.87
C ILE A 20 18.90 14.75 -18.53
N ARG A 21 18.88 15.58 -17.49
CA ARG A 21 18.44 15.17 -16.14
C ARG A 21 16.99 14.69 -16.11
N HIS A 22 16.10 15.38 -16.82
CA HIS A 22 14.69 14.97 -16.94
C HIS A 22 14.57 13.69 -17.75
N SER A 23 15.35 13.54 -18.81
CA SER A 23 15.37 12.34 -19.64
C SER A 23 15.85 11.11 -18.87
N ILE A 24 16.95 11.22 -18.12
CA ILE A 24 17.47 10.16 -17.25
C ILE A 24 16.46 9.81 -16.15
N ARG A 25 15.87 10.82 -15.51
CA ARG A 25 14.84 10.62 -14.48
C ARG A 25 13.65 9.83 -15.04
N TYR A 26 13.11 10.27 -16.17
CA TYR A 26 11.98 9.61 -16.83
C TYR A 26 12.31 8.18 -17.25
N TYR A 27 13.50 7.95 -17.80
CA TYR A 27 13.97 6.61 -18.15
C TYR A 27 14.02 5.69 -16.94
N ASN A 28 14.61 6.15 -15.83
CA ASN A 28 14.68 5.38 -14.59
C ASN A 28 13.30 5.12 -13.99
N GLU A 29 12.39 6.09 -14.03
CA GLU A 29 11.00 5.93 -13.58
C GLU A 29 10.29 4.84 -14.38
N ILE A 30 10.39 4.86 -15.72
CA ILE A 30 9.83 3.80 -16.58
C ILE A 30 10.45 2.44 -16.28
N LEU A 31 11.78 2.36 -16.20
CA LEU A 31 12.49 1.10 -15.98
C LEU A 31 12.15 0.49 -14.61
N ASN A 32 11.97 1.32 -13.59
CA ASN A 32 11.54 0.85 -12.27
C ASN A 32 10.08 0.40 -12.27
N LEU A 33 9.18 1.10 -12.96
CA LEU A 33 7.79 0.68 -13.12
C LEU A 33 7.69 -0.63 -13.91
N GLU A 34 8.44 -0.77 -15.00
CA GLU A 34 8.50 -2.01 -15.78
C GLU A 34 8.98 -3.19 -14.92
N LYS A 35 10.06 -3.01 -14.16
CA LYS A 35 10.52 -4.02 -13.19
C LYS A 35 9.43 -4.38 -12.19
N PHE A 36 8.71 -3.38 -11.66
CA PHE A 36 7.61 -3.61 -10.73
C PHE A 36 6.50 -4.46 -11.37
N PHE A 37 6.04 -4.13 -12.56
CA PHE A 37 4.99 -4.88 -13.26
C PHE A 37 5.43 -6.30 -13.67
N ASN A 38 6.70 -6.48 -14.00
CA ASN A 38 7.25 -7.77 -14.41
C ASN A 38 7.48 -8.75 -13.25
N LEU A 39 7.31 -8.33 -11.99
CA LEU A 39 7.32 -9.25 -10.87
C LEU A 39 6.11 -10.18 -10.94
N ARG A 40 6.33 -11.50 -10.86
CA ARG A 40 5.27 -12.52 -10.93
C ARG A 40 4.11 -12.25 -9.96
N ARG A 41 4.42 -11.76 -8.75
CA ARG A 41 3.43 -11.40 -7.71
C ARG A 41 2.54 -10.22 -8.08
N ASN A 42 3.00 -9.36 -9.00
CA ASN A 42 2.31 -8.15 -9.45
C ASN A 42 1.53 -8.35 -10.75
N ARG A 43 1.51 -9.57 -11.31
CA ARG A 43 0.86 -9.88 -12.60
C ARG A 43 -0.63 -9.51 -12.63
N LYS A 44 -1.30 -9.53 -11.48
CA LYS A 44 -2.70 -9.14 -11.32
C LYS A 44 -2.96 -7.64 -11.36
N TYR A 45 -1.93 -6.79 -11.24
CA TYR A 45 -2.05 -5.33 -11.25
C TYR A 45 -2.00 -4.81 -12.69
N THR A 46 -2.99 -5.19 -13.50
CA THR A 46 -3.15 -4.71 -14.88
C THR A 46 -3.83 -3.34 -14.91
N LEU A 47 -3.76 -2.66 -16.06
CA LEU A 47 -4.48 -1.41 -16.29
C LEU A 47 -5.99 -1.52 -16.06
N ASP A 48 -6.58 -2.69 -16.35
CA ASP A 48 -8.03 -2.90 -16.22
C ASP A 48 -8.46 -3.31 -14.82
N SER A 49 -7.51 -3.75 -13.98
CA SER A 49 -7.79 -4.23 -12.63
C SER A 49 -7.73 -3.13 -11.57
N VAL A 50 -6.85 -2.13 -11.76
CA VAL A 50 -6.54 -1.08 -10.79
C VAL A 50 -6.87 0.28 -11.38
N GLU A 51 -7.61 1.09 -10.63
CA GLU A 51 -7.79 2.51 -10.96
C GLU A 51 -6.54 3.30 -10.51
N TRP A 52 -5.55 3.34 -11.42
CA TRP A 52 -4.23 3.91 -11.16
C TRP A 52 -4.26 5.40 -10.81
N ALA A 53 -5.25 6.16 -11.29
CA ALA A 53 -5.35 7.57 -10.96
C ALA A 53 -5.57 7.76 -9.44
N ILE A 54 -6.46 6.96 -8.84
CA ILE A 54 -6.71 6.99 -7.39
C ILE A 54 -5.51 6.47 -6.63
N THR A 55 -4.95 5.32 -7.04
CA THR A 55 -3.78 4.75 -6.37
C THR A 55 -2.61 5.71 -6.34
N PHE A 56 -2.29 6.38 -7.46
CA PHE A 56 -1.19 7.34 -7.48
C PHE A 56 -1.50 8.61 -6.71
N GLU A 57 -2.74 9.10 -6.73
CA GLU A 57 -3.11 10.28 -5.95
C GLU A 57 -3.01 10.01 -4.44
N PHE A 58 -3.47 8.84 -4.00
CA PHE A 58 -3.32 8.37 -2.62
C PHE A 58 -1.87 8.33 -2.14
N LEU A 59 -0.91 8.00 -3.02
CA LEU A 59 0.51 7.96 -2.67
C LEU A 59 1.15 9.34 -2.49
N LYS A 60 0.56 10.41 -3.07
CA LYS A 60 1.18 11.76 -3.09
C LYS A 60 1.02 12.56 -1.79
N GLU A 61 0.09 12.18 -0.91
CA GLU A 61 -0.19 12.89 0.36
C GLU A 61 -0.55 14.38 0.20
N ASN A 62 -0.87 14.85 -1.00
CA ASN A 62 -1.14 16.27 -1.31
C ASN A 62 -0.08 17.25 -0.75
N GLU A 63 1.21 16.86 -0.71
CA GLU A 63 2.27 17.76 -0.28
C GLU A 63 2.41 18.97 -1.22
N ASN A 64 2.56 20.16 -0.65
CA ASN A 64 2.91 21.35 -1.43
C ASN A 64 4.31 21.19 -2.02
N THR A 65 4.45 21.40 -3.33
CA THR A 65 5.74 21.35 -4.05
C THR A 65 6.87 22.18 -3.44
N LEU A 66 6.55 23.20 -2.64
CA LEU A 66 7.50 24.12 -2.02
C LEU A 66 7.78 23.82 -0.53
N GLN A 67 7.05 22.88 0.09
CA GLN A 67 7.16 22.59 1.51
C GLN A 67 7.19 21.08 1.76
N THR A 68 8.27 20.61 2.37
CA THR A 68 8.38 19.22 2.80
C THR A 68 8.01 19.10 4.28
N ASN A 69 7.08 18.22 4.61
CA ASN A 69 6.73 17.89 5.98
C ASN A 69 7.21 16.47 6.30
N PHE A 70 8.00 16.33 7.36
CA PHE A 70 8.55 15.03 7.76
C PHE A 70 7.48 13.96 8.00
N HIS A 71 6.31 14.35 8.50
CA HIS A 71 5.20 13.45 8.73
C HIS A 71 4.65 12.89 7.42
N THR A 72 4.33 13.75 6.46
CA THR A 72 3.79 13.36 5.15
C THR A 72 4.83 12.58 4.33
N THR A 73 6.11 12.96 4.40
CA THR A 73 7.19 12.20 3.76
C THR A 73 7.33 10.80 4.36
N LYS A 74 7.26 10.66 5.70
CA LYS A 74 7.32 9.36 6.37
C LYS A 74 6.11 8.49 6.01
N ARG A 75 4.92 9.09 5.93
CA ARG A 75 3.68 8.42 5.55
C ARG A 75 3.72 7.94 4.10
N CYS A 76 4.12 8.79 3.16
CA CYS A 76 4.35 8.45 1.75
C CYS A 76 5.37 7.30 1.61
N CYS A 77 6.50 7.37 2.31
CA CYS A 77 7.48 6.27 2.35
C CYS A 77 6.85 4.95 2.82
N TYR A 78 5.99 4.99 3.84
CA TYR A 78 5.32 3.79 4.34
C TYR A 78 4.31 3.22 3.34
N LYS A 79 3.51 4.09 2.70
CA LYS A 79 2.58 3.69 1.62
C LYS A 79 3.32 3.03 0.47
N ILE A 80 4.43 3.61 0.00
CA ILE A 80 5.26 3.02 -1.06
C ILE A 80 5.81 1.65 -0.63
N LYS A 81 6.36 1.55 0.58
CA LYS A 81 6.92 0.29 1.09
C LYS A 81 5.86 -0.80 1.27
N ASN A 82 4.63 -0.43 1.63
CA ASN A 82 3.49 -1.35 1.63
C ASN A 82 3.14 -1.81 0.21
N LEU A 83 3.06 -0.88 -0.74
CA LEU A 83 2.70 -1.15 -2.14
C LEU A 83 3.67 -2.15 -2.81
N ILE A 84 4.98 -1.97 -2.58
CA ILE A 84 6.02 -2.81 -3.17
C ILE A 84 6.37 -4.06 -2.33
N GLU A 85 5.68 -4.23 -1.19
CA GLU A 85 5.85 -5.33 -0.24
C GLU A 85 7.26 -5.41 0.37
N GLU A 86 7.92 -4.27 0.58
CA GLU A 86 9.18 -4.20 1.33
C GLU A 86 9.00 -4.39 2.84
N ILE A 87 7.78 -4.15 3.34
CA ILE A 87 7.40 -4.48 4.71
C ILE A 87 6.90 -5.93 4.71
N PRO A 88 7.51 -6.86 5.48
CA PRO A 88 7.12 -8.27 5.44
C PRO A 88 5.63 -8.41 5.69
N THR A 89 4.94 -9.10 4.78
CA THR A 89 3.48 -9.21 4.80
C THR A 89 3.01 -9.89 6.09
N VAL A 90 1.76 -9.65 6.45
CA VAL A 90 1.08 -10.28 7.59
C VAL A 90 1.31 -11.79 7.60
N GLU A 91 1.34 -12.44 6.43
CA GLU A 91 1.54 -13.88 6.28
C GLU A 91 2.97 -14.35 6.62
N GLN A 92 3.99 -13.62 6.20
CA GLN A 92 5.38 -13.90 6.59
C GLN A 92 5.60 -13.70 8.09
N ARG A 93 4.89 -12.74 8.69
CA ARG A 93 5.00 -12.47 10.14
C ARG A 93 4.12 -13.38 11.00
N LYS A 94 3.01 -13.90 10.47
CA LYS A 94 2.18 -14.96 11.11
C LYS A 94 3.01 -16.18 11.46
N LEU A 95 3.98 -16.54 10.61
CA LEU A 95 4.90 -17.65 10.83
C LEU A 95 5.88 -17.42 12.00
N ILE A 96 6.12 -16.17 12.40
CA ILE A 96 7.13 -15.80 13.40
C ILE A 96 6.50 -15.59 14.79
N ASN A 97 5.20 -15.24 14.90
CA ASN A 97 4.56 -14.90 16.17
C ASN A 97 3.04 -15.22 16.21
N PHE A 98 2.68 -16.51 16.12
CA PHE A 98 1.28 -16.99 16.05
C PHE A 98 0.31 -16.38 17.08
N ASP A 99 0.73 -16.26 18.35
CA ASP A 99 -0.11 -15.71 19.43
C ASP A 99 -0.57 -14.26 19.17
N ILE A 100 0.22 -13.48 18.40
CA ILE A 100 -0.08 -12.08 18.05
C ILE A 100 -1.08 -11.99 16.88
N TYR A 101 -1.28 -13.08 16.13
CA TYR A 101 -2.13 -13.13 14.94
C TYR A 101 -3.44 -13.92 15.14
N LYS A 102 -3.71 -14.41 16.34
CA LYS A 102 -4.86 -15.29 16.65
C LYS A 102 -6.21 -14.69 16.22
N ASP A 103 -6.43 -13.38 16.44
CA ASP A 103 -7.70 -12.70 16.15
C ASP A 103 -7.66 -11.80 14.90
N TRP A 104 -6.60 -11.91 14.08
CA TRP A 104 -6.40 -11.04 12.92
C TRP A 104 -7.58 -11.07 11.94
N ASN A 105 -8.18 -12.24 11.73
CA ASN A 105 -9.28 -12.38 10.78
C ASN A 105 -10.54 -11.60 11.23
N VAL A 106 -10.83 -11.57 12.53
CA VAL A 106 -11.97 -10.81 13.08
C VAL A 106 -11.71 -9.31 12.95
N LEU A 107 -10.51 -8.88 13.33
CA LEU A 107 -10.10 -7.49 13.23
C LEU A 107 -10.14 -6.97 11.78
N MET A 108 -9.70 -7.79 10.82
CA MET A 108 -9.75 -7.44 9.41
C MET A 108 -11.18 -7.35 8.87
N ARG A 109 -12.08 -8.24 9.30
CA ARG A 109 -13.50 -8.15 8.93
C ARG A 109 -14.13 -6.85 9.43
N ASN A 110 -13.79 -6.43 10.65
CA ASN A 110 -14.24 -5.15 11.19
C ASN A 110 -13.70 -3.98 10.37
N ILE A 111 -12.41 -4.00 9.97
CA ILE A 111 -11.86 -2.96 9.11
C ILE A 111 -12.59 -2.89 7.78
N ILE A 112 -12.85 -4.04 7.12
CA ILE A 112 -13.61 -4.07 5.86
C ILE A 112 -14.98 -3.43 6.06
N TYR A 113 -15.70 -3.83 7.10
CA TYR A 113 -17.01 -3.26 7.44
C TYR A 113 -16.94 -1.74 7.59
N TYR A 114 -16.04 -1.22 8.42
CA TYR A 114 -15.92 0.23 8.61
C TYR A 114 -15.38 0.95 7.38
N SER A 115 -14.63 0.28 6.49
CA SER A 115 -14.18 0.86 5.23
C SER A 115 -15.35 1.05 4.26
N ILE A 116 -16.31 0.11 4.25
CA ILE A 116 -17.56 0.22 3.49
C ILE A 116 -18.40 1.38 4.04
N ILE A 117 -18.56 1.48 5.36
CA ILE A 117 -19.26 2.60 6.00
C ILE A 117 -18.58 3.93 5.65
N CYS A 118 -17.26 4.01 5.75
CA CYS A 118 -16.50 5.20 5.37
C CYS A 118 -16.77 5.60 3.91
N LEU A 119 -16.76 4.64 2.99
CA LEU A 119 -17.06 4.90 1.58
C LEU A 119 -18.47 5.49 1.40
N ILE A 120 -19.48 4.88 2.04
CA ILE A 120 -20.88 5.33 2.02
C ILE A 120 -20.98 6.77 2.55
N GLU A 121 -20.37 7.05 3.70
CA GLU A 121 -20.37 8.37 4.32
C GLU A 121 -19.75 9.43 3.40
N LYS A 122 -18.61 9.11 2.75
CA LYS A 122 -17.95 10.03 1.80
C LYS A 122 -18.75 10.29 0.55
N ILE A 123 -19.54 9.33 0.08
CA ILE A 123 -20.47 9.55 -1.04
C ILE A 123 -21.62 10.45 -0.61
N LYS A 124 -22.17 10.24 0.59
CA LYS A 124 -23.26 11.05 1.15
C LYS A 124 -22.87 12.50 1.38
N GLU A 125 -21.61 12.81 1.69
CA GLU A 125 -21.11 14.19 1.85
C GLU A 125 -21.42 15.11 0.64
N TYR A 126 -21.64 14.56 -0.55
CA TYR A 126 -21.94 15.37 -1.73
C TYR A 126 -23.41 15.76 -1.88
N ASP A 127 -24.35 15.11 -1.18
CA ASP A 127 -25.81 15.34 -1.23
C ASP A 127 -26.49 15.33 -2.63
N ILE A 128 -25.76 15.02 -3.70
CA ILE A 128 -26.25 15.00 -5.10
C ILE A 128 -26.44 13.59 -5.67
N TYR A 129 -26.01 12.56 -4.94
CA TYR A 129 -26.03 11.17 -5.39
C TYR A 129 -27.11 10.37 -4.69
N THR A 130 -27.91 9.66 -5.47
CA THR A 130 -28.81 8.63 -4.92
C THR A 130 -28.01 7.38 -4.67
N LEU A 131 -27.95 6.96 -3.40
CA LEU A 131 -27.17 5.81 -2.98
C LEU A 131 -28.06 4.71 -2.41
N ASP A 132 -27.93 3.52 -2.96
CA ASP A 132 -28.42 2.28 -2.36
C ASP A 132 -27.25 1.60 -1.62
N GLU A 133 -27.26 1.72 -0.29
CA GLU A 133 -26.21 1.17 0.57
C GLU A 133 -26.11 -0.36 0.45
N ALA A 134 -27.24 -1.04 0.22
CA ALA A 134 -27.25 -2.49 0.08
C ALA A 134 -26.44 -2.95 -1.13
N LYS A 135 -26.50 -2.21 -2.25
CA LYS A 135 -25.70 -2.53 -3.44
C LYS A 135 -24.20 -2.40 -3.20
N ILE A 136 -23.75 -1.43 -2.41
CA ILE A 136 -22.32 -1.32 -2.05
C ILE A 136 -21.92 -2.52 -1.19
N ILE A 137 -22.73 -2.85 -0.18
CA ILE A 137 -22.45 -3.98 0.71
C ILE A 137 -22.39 -5.28 -0.11
N ASP A 138 -23.37 -5.51 -0.99
CA ASP A 138 -23.42 -6.67 -1.86
C ASP A 138 -22.22 -6.74 -2.81
N LEU A 139 -21.76 -5.60 -3.32
CA LEU A 139 -20.55 -5.56 -4.14
C LEU A 139 -19.34 -6.08 -3.36
N PHE A 140 -19.12 -5.62 -2.13
CA PHE A 140 -18.01 -6.11 -1.29
C PHE A 140 -18.18 -7.57 -0.85
N ILE A 141 -19.41 -8.06 -0.69
CA ILE A 141 -19.65 -9.47 -0.34
C ILE A 141 -19.34 -10.39 -1.51
N ASN A 142 -19.70 -9.99 -2.74
CA ASN A 142 -19.61 -10.83 -3.92
C ASN A 142 -18.28 -10.71 -4.67
N GLU A 143 -17.54 -9.63 -4.47
CA GLU A 143 -16.25 -9.41 -5.13
C GLU A 143 -15.04 -9.79 -4.26
N PRO A 144 -13.96 -10.33 -4.86
CA PRO A 144 -12.78 -10.76 -4.11
C PRO A 144 -12.11 -9.64 -3.31
N PHE A 145 -12.31 -8.38 -3.68
CA PHE A 145 -11.77 -7.25 -2.94
C PHE A 145 -12.45 -7.01 -1.59
N GLY A 146 -13.52 -7.70 -1.25
CA GLY A 146 -14.01 -7.80 0.14
C GLY A 146 -13.41 -8.94 0.95
N GLU A 147 -12.55 -9.77 0.36
CA GLU A 147 -11.91 -10.90 1.04
C GLU A 147 -10.49 -10.58 1.55
N VAL A 148 -10.14 -11.12 2.72
CA VAL A 148 -8.80 -10.99 3.31
C VAL A 148 -7.83 -12.07 2.80
N LYS A 149 -8.30 -13.01 1.98
CA LYS A 149 -7.48 -14.10 1.45
C LYS A 149 -6.64 -13.57 0.28
N VAL A 150 -5.36 -13.89 0.24
CA VAL A 150 -4.51 -13.53 -0.91
C VAL A 150 -4.90 -14.35 -2.13
N ASN A 151 -4.99 -13.69 -3.28
CA ASN A 151 -5.21 -14.31 -4.59
C ASN A 151 -4.18 -13.74 -5.59
N ASP A 152 -3.58 -14.61 -6.40
CA ASP A 152 -2.54 -14.20 -7.37
C ASP A 152 -3.10 -13.62 -8.67
N ASN A 153 -4.40 -13.82 -8.94
CA ASN A 153 -5.04 -13.47 -10.20
C ASN A 153 -6.05 -12.32 -10.07
N LYS A 154 -6.59 -12.10 -8.87
CA LYS A 154 -7.61 -11.08 -8.60
C LYS A 154 -7.18 -10.18 -7.44
N LEU A 155 -7.63 -8.93 -7.48
CA LEU A 155 -7.46 -8.01 -6.37
C LEU A 155 -8.29 -8.47 -5.18
N THR A 156 -7.68 -8.56 -4.01
CA THR A 156 -8.37 -8.83 -2.76
C THR A 156 -8.25 -7.65 -1.81
N PHE A 157 -8.92 -7.70 -0.65
CA PHE A 157 -8.82 -6.61 0.32
C PHE A 157 -7.37 -6.40 0.78
N VAL A 158 -6.54 -7.44 0.74
CA VAL A 158 -5.09 -7.33 1.00
C VAL A 158 -4.41 -6.35 0.05
N ASP A 159 -4.86 -6.27 -1.21
CA ASP A 159 -4.32 -5.32 -2.18
C ASP A 159 -4.84 -3.89 -1.95
N ILE A 160 -6.08 -3.74 -1.47
CA ILE A 160 -6.61 -2.44 -1.00
C ILE A 160 -5.77 -1.91 0.17
N ILE A 161 -5.37 -2.76 1.12
CA ILE A 161 -4.47 -2.38 2.23
C ILE A 161 -3.11 -1.90 1.72
N LYS A 162 -2.63 -2.47 0.60
CA LYS A 162 -1.38 -2.01 -0.04
C LYS A 162 -1.52 -0.65 -0.71
N GLY A 163 -2.74 -0.20 -1.00
CA GLY A 163 -3.04 1.07 -1.68
C GLY A 163 -3.58 0.91 -3.11
N PHE A 164 -3.89 -0.30 -3.56
CA PHE A 164 -4.51 -0.51 -4.88
C PHE A 164 -6.01 -0.25 -4.81
N PHE A 165 -6.51 0.68 -5.61
CA PHE A 165 -7.94 0.90 -5.74
C PHE A 165 -8.51 -0.01 -6.84
N PRO A 166 -9.48 -0.89 -6.56
CA PRO A 166 -10.03 -1.79 -7.57
C PRO A 166 -10.77 -0.99 -8.65
N ASN A 167 -10.46 -1.24 -9.92
CA ASN A 167 -11.15 -0.59 -11.02
C ASN A 167 -12.63 -0.95 -11.05
N LEU A 168 -12.98 -2.19 -10.68
CA LEU A 168 -14.37 -2.63 -10.56
C LEU A 168 -15.17 -1.78 -9.55
N LEU A 169 -14.54 -1.34 -8.46
CA LEU A 169 -15.16 -0.42 -7.50
C LEU A 169 -15.33 0.97 -8.14
N ALA A 170 -14.32 1.47 -8.86
CA ALA A 170 -14.41 2.75 -9.56
C ALA A 170 -15.51 2.76 -10.64
N ASP A 171 -15.66 1.64 -11.36
CA ASP A 171 -16.69 1.44 -12.36
C ASP A 171 -18.09 1.40 -11.74
N PHE A 172 -18.24 0.73 -10.59
CA PHE A 172 -19.50 0.76 -9.83
C PHE A 172 -19.87 2.19 -9.43
N LEU A 173 -18.94 2.96 -8.87
CA LEU A 173 -19.17 4.37 -8.51
C LEU A 173 -19.56 5.22 -9.73
N ARG A 174 -18.97 4.93 -10.90
CA ARG A 174 -19.21 5.65 -12.15
C ARG A 174 -20.52 5.28 -12.82
N GLN A 175 -20.88 4.00 -12.84
CA GLN A 175 -21.98 3.48 -13.65
C GLN A 175 -23.27 3.38 -12.84
N GLU A 176 -23.21 2.82 -11.62
CA GLU A 176 -24.38 2.62 -10.77
C GLU A 176 -24.75 3.90 -10.03
N ILE A 177 -23.78 4.58 -9.40
CA ILE A 177 -24.03 5.81 -8.61
C ILE A 177 -23.95 7.07 -9.49
N LYS A 178 -23.32 6.97 -10.68
CA LYS A 178 -23.16 8.09 -11.62
C LYS A 178 -22.33 9.24 -11.05
N MET A 179 -21.30 8.91 -10.27
CA MET A 179 -20.37 9.91 -9.72
C MET A 179 -19.51 10.55 -10.81
N THR A 180 -19.14 11.82 -10.60
CA THR A 180 -18.18 12.49 -11.48
C THR A 180 -16.77 11.93 -11.26
N LYS A 181 -15.91 12.03 -12.28
CA LYS A 181 -14.52 11.59 -12.16
C LYS A 181 -13.78 12.24 -10.99
N VAL A 182 -14.06 13.52 -10.71
CA VAL A 182 -13.44 14.26 -9.61
C VAL A 182 -13.90 13.71 -8.26
N HIS A 183 -15.19 13.51 -8.07
CA HIS A 183 -15.71 12.98 -6.81
C HIS A 183 -15.29 11.53 -6.58
N ILE A 184 -15.17 10.71 -7.64
CA ILE A 184 -14.61 9.34 -7.55
C ILE A 184 -13.16 9.40 -7.07
N LEU A 185 -12.35 10.30 -7.64
CA LEU A 185 -10.95 10.46 -7.25
C LEU A 185 -10.83 10.82 -5.76
N GLU A 186 -11.52 11.87 -5.34
CA GLU A 186 -11.50 12.35 -3.95
C GLU A 186 -12.01 11.30 -2.96
N THR A 187 -13.15 10.67 -3.28
CA THR A 187 -13.76 9.61 -2.46
C THR A 187 -12.82 8.40 -2.35
N GLY A 188 -12.23 7.98 -3.47
CA GLY A 188 -11.31 6.85 -3.51
C GLY A 188 -10.05 7.09 -2.69
N VAL A 189 -9.49 8.30 -2.74
CA VAL A 189 -8.33 8.68 -1.91
C VAL A 189 -8.71 8.66 -0.42
N LYS A 190 -9.83 9.29 -0.04
CA LYS A 190 -10.32 9.30 1.36
C LYS A 190 -10.57 7.87 1.87
N PHE A 191 -11.13 7.00 1.05
CA PHE A 191 -11.35 5.58 1.36
C PHE A 191 -10.03 4.85 1.62
N LEU A 192 -9.04 4.98 0.73
CA LEU A 192 -7.73 4.35 0.92
C LEU A 192 -7.00 4.90 2.13
N ASP A 193 -7.11 6.20 2.42
CA ASP A 193 -6.56 6.80 3.63
C ASP A 193 -7.19 6.20 4.90
N PHE A 194 -8.51 6.00 4.92
CA PHE A 194 -9.18 5.33 6.04
C PHE A 194 -8.69 3.89 6.24
N VAL A 195 -8.60 3.10 5.16
CA VAL A 195 -8.08 1.73 5.22
C VAL A 195 -6.64 1.72 5.74
N PHE A 196 -5.82 2.63 5.22
CA PHE A 196 -4.43 2.76 5.63
C PHE A 196 -4.33 3.07 7.12
N GLU A 197 -5.04 4.06 7.64
CA GLU A 197 -4.97 4.44 9.05
C GLU A 197 -5.45 3.30 9.96
N SER A 198 -6.58 2.69 9.60
CA SER A 198 -7.16 1.58 10.35
C SER A 198 -6.21 0.39 10.44
N THR A 199 -5.52 0.07 9.35
CA THR A 199 -4.54 -1.01 9.35
C THR A 199 -3.22 -0.61 9.98
N HIS A 200 -2.77 0.63 9.79
CA HIS A 200 -1.54 1.17 10.38
C HIS A 200 -1.60 1.19 11.90
N LYS A 201 -2.75 1.54 12.49
CA LYS A 201 -2.97 1.49 13.94
C LYS A 201 -2.68 0.10 14.52
N ILE A 202 -3.14 -0.95 13.84
CA ILE A 202 -2.86 -2.33 14.27
C ILE A 202 -1.36 -2.62 14.26
N TRP A 203 -0.63 -2.09 13.27
CA TRP A 203 0.81 -2.23 13.23
C TRP A 203 1.51 -1.49 14.37
N ILE A 204 1.05 -0.29 14.74
CA ILE A 204 1.59 0.48 15.87
C ILE A 204 1.37 -0.27 17.17
N ASP A 205 0.12 -0.63 17.49
CA ASP A 205 -0.24 -1.32 18.74
C ASP A 205 0.58 -2.61 18.91
N ARG A 206 0.84 -3.33 17.81
CA ARG A 206 1.69 -4.53 17.79
C ARG A 206 3.17 -4.23 17.99
N CYS A 207 3.69 -3.17 17.36
CA CYS A 207 5.08 -2.76 17.54
C CYS A 207 5.36 -2.43 19.01
N ASP A 208 4.38 -1.83 19.71
CA ASP A 208 4.49 -1.50 21.13
C ASP A 208 4.47 -2.76 22.00
N LEU A 209 3.55 -3.69 21.76
CA LEU A 209 3.51 -4.98 22.46
C LEU A 209 4.81 -5.78 22.29
N GLN A 210 5.39 -5.78 21.08
CA GLN A 210 6.67 -6.45 20.83
C GLN A 210 7.81 -5.78 21.58
N GLN A 211 7.85 -4.44 21.64
CA GLN A 211 8.84 -3.71 22.41
C GLN A 211 8.75 -4.03 23.91
N ASP A 212 7.54 -4.12 24.46
CA ASP A 212 7.35 -4.42 25.88
C ASP A 212 7.75 -5.87 26.22
N LYS A 213 7.49 -6.81 25.32
CA LYS A 213 7.99 -8.19 25.43
C LYS A 213 9.52 -8.26 25.37
N GLU A 214 10.15 -7.47 24.52
CA GLU A 214 11.61 -7.41 24.43
C GLU A 214 12.21 -6.81 25.69
N LYS A 215 11.62 -5.73 26.23
CA LYS A 215 12.02 -5.14 27.51
C LYS A 215 11.91 -6.15 28.66
N SER A 216 10.80 -6.90 28.75
CA SER A 216 10.62 -7.89 29.82
C SER A 216 11.58 -9.08 29.72
N LEU A 217 12.06 -9.40 28.52
CA LEU A 217 13.08 -10.42 28.28
C LEU A 217 14.51 -9.91 28.43
N GLY A 218 14.70 -8.60 28.65
CA GLY A 218 16.01 -7.95 28.76
C GLY A 218 16.74 -7.77 27.43
N VAL A 219 16.03 -7.80 26.29
CA VAL A 219 16.62 -7.67 24.95
C VAL A 219 16.94 -6.20 24.65
N THR A 220 18.22 -5.90 24.44
CA THR A 220 18.72 -4.55 24.16
C THR A 220 18.74 -4.23 22.66
N LYS A 221 19.02 -2.96 22.31
CA LYS A 221 19.21 -2.56 20.91
C LYS A 221 20.48 -3.18 20.33
N GLU A 222 21.50 -3.36 21.16
CA GLU A 222 22.78 -3.98 20.84
C GLU A 222 22.58 -5.45 20.48
N ASP A 223 21.76 -6.17 21.26
CA ASP A 223 21.40 -7.55 20.97
C ASP A 223 20.72 -7.67 19.58
N LYS A 224 19.76 -6.79 19.28
CA LYS A 224 19.08 -6.76 17.97
C LYS A 224 20.03 -6.51 16.79
N LYS A 225 21.08 -5.69 16.97
CA LYS A 225 22.09 -5.45 15.93
C LYS A 225 22.92 -6.70 15.66
N LEU A 226 23.26 -7.47 16.69
CA LEU A 226 23.93 -8.76 16.55
C LEU A 226 23.02 -9.78 15.84
N TYR A 227 21.71 -9.76 16.09
CA TYR A 227 20.74 -10.66 15.46
C TYR A 227 20.40 -10.35 14.00
N SER A 228 20.56 -9.10 13.55
CA SER A 228 20.29 -8.69 12.15
C SER A 228 21.18 -9.39 11.11
N TYR A 229 22.29 -10.01 11.52
CA TYR A 229 23.28 -10.63 10.62
C TYR A 229 23.20 -12.16 10.55
N ASP A 230 22.41 -12.83 11.41
CA ASP A 230 22.42 -14.29 11.55
C ASP A 230 21.21 -14.96 10.86
N LYS A 231 21.45 -15.64 9.74
CA LYS A 231 20.41 -16.32 8.92
C LYS A 231 19.75 -17.53 9.60
N ASN A 232 20.21 -17.99 10.78
CA ASN A 232 19.76 -19.23 11.42
C ASN A 232 18.79 -19.02 12.61
N MET A 233 17.83 -18.12 12.42
CA MET A 233 16.93 -17.57 13.45
C MET A 233 16.04 -18.60 14.21
N VAL A 234 15.54 -19.65 13.55
CA VAL A 234 14.53 -20.56 14.15
C VAL A 234 15.09 -21.41 15.30
N LYS A 235 16.37 -21.79 15.24
CA LYS A 235 17.00 -22.66 16.25
C LYS A 235 17.30 -21.94 17.57
N LYS A 236 17.71 -20.67 17.54
CA LYS A 236 18.14 -19.94 18.74
C LYS A 236 16.99 -19.50 19.66
N ILE A 237 15.83 -19.14 19.10
CA ILE A 237 14.65 -18.76 19.90
C ILE A 237 14.13 -19.95 20.73
N LEU A 238 14.18 -21.17 20.17
CA LEU A 238 13.84 -22.41 20.89
C LEU A 238 14.83 -22.71 22.03
N ILE A 239 16.12 -22.45 21.82
CA ILE A 239 17.18 -22.68 22.82
C ILE A 239 17.05 -21.70 24.00
N ILE A 240 16.72 -20.43 23.75
CA ILE A 240 16.50 -19.45 24.84
C ILE A 240 15.26 -19.82 25.67
N LYS A 241 14.21 -20.37 25.04
CA LYS A 241 13.04 -20.89 25.77
C LYS A 241 13.36 -22.12 26.64
N SER A 242 14.34 -22.94 26.28
CA SER A 242 14.75 -24.10 27.09
C SER A 242 15.70 -23.76 28.24
N ILE A 243 16.38 -22.61 28.19
CA ILE A 243 17.35 -22.19 29.23
C ILE A 243 16.68 -21.42 30.38
N LYS A 244 15.45 -20.90 30.18
CA LYS A 244 14.70 -20.11 31.17
C LYS A 244 13.49 -20.86 31.77
N ARG A 245 13.47 -22.19 31.75
CA ARG A 245 12.51 -23.02 32.50
C ARG A 245 13.17 -23.65 33.71
#